data_AF-A0A927YD24-F1
#
_entry.id   AF-A0A927YD24-F1
#
_cell.length_a   1.000
_cell.length_b   1.000
_cell.length_c   1.000
_cell.angle_alpha   90.00
_cell.angle_beta   90.00
_cell.angle_gamma   90.00
#
_symmetry.space_group_name_H-M   'P 1'
#
loop_
_entity.id
_entity.type
_entity.pdbx_description
1 polymer ?
#
loop_
_entity_poly.entity_id
_entity_poly.type
_entity_poly.pdbx_seq_one_letter_code
_entity_poly.pdbx_strand_id
1 'polypeptide(L)'
;MNAIHKKLFQMSNNDVLLIEYNMFFNDLRDVCVFVIDAKDELLELKNVLNIIKSIDKDASFFCCTYGVDRSDDKIYIYCDNLFILTYLCVEEVQSFFSKYDTLNNPFRGIVPSDITILSADDITAETIKCVIYDSGIIKDFHKEWGTAEISKIKSLLWD
;
A
#
# COMPACT_ATOMS: atom_id res chain seq x y z
N MET A 1 -1.22 20.65 -14.93
CA MET A 1 -0.77 19.31 -14.49
C MET A 1 -0.36 19.41 -13.03
N ASN A 2 -0.99 18.66 -12.13
CA ASN A 2 -0.66 18.64 -10.69
C ASN A 2 0.79 18.15 -10.47
N ALA A 3 1.49 18.62 -9.43
CA ALA A 3 2.83 18.18 -9.03
C ALA A 3 2.98 16.65 -8.98
N ILE A 4 1.96 15.92 -8.53
CA ILE A 4 1.94 14.46 -8.51
C ILE A 4 2.03 13.88 -9.92
N HIS A 5 1.19 14.33 -10.85
CA HIS A 5 1.24 13.88 -12.23
C HIS A 5 2.62 14.13 -12.85
N LYS A 6 3.16 15.35 -12.66
CA LYS A 6 4.51 15.69 -13.15
C LYS A 6 5.58 14.76 -12.57
N LYS A 7 5.47 14.38 -11.29
CA LYS A 7 6.39 13.45 -10.64
C LYS A 7 6.26 12.04 -11.21
N LEU A 8 5.04 11.54 -11.41
CA LEU A 8 4.78 10.23 -12.01
C LEU A 8 5.35 10.14 -13.44
N PHE A 9 5.27 11.21 -14.23
CA PHE A 9 5.91 11.28 -15.56
C PHE A 9 7.45 11.22 -15.52
N GLN A 10 8.08 11.52 -14.39
CA GLN A 10 9.54 11.45 -14.22
C GLN A 10 10.04 10.10 -13.66
N MET A 11 9.12 9.21 -13.26
CA MET A 11 9.49 7.89 -12.74
C MET A 11 9.97 6.96 -13.86
N SER A 12 10.72 5.93 -13.51
CA SER A 12 11.04 4.80 -14.39
C SER A 12 10.00 3.69 -14.23
N ASN A 13 9.99 2.72 -15.14
CA ASN A 13 9.12 1.55 -15.01
C ASN A 13 9.50 0.64 -13.83
N ASN A 14 10.71 0.79 -13.30
CA ASN A 14 11.23 0.00 -12.17
C ASN A 14 11.14 0.75 -10.84
N ASP A 15 10.67 2.00 -10.85
CA ASP A 15 10.55 2.79 -9.63
C ASP A 15 9.32 2.31 -8.85
N VAL A 16 9.57 1.84 -7.62
CA VAL A 16 8.51 1.48 -6.68
C VAL A 16 8.08 2.73 -5.92
N LEU A 17 6.78 2.89 -5.73
CA LEU A 17 6.16 4.00 -5.03
C LEU A 17 5.36 3.46 -3.84
N LEU A 18 5.35 4.22 -2.76
CA LEU A 18 4.34 4.07 -1.72
C LEU A 18 3.33 5.19 -1.89
N ILE A 19 2.10 4.82 -2.24
CA ILE A 19 1.01 5.78 -2.41
C ILE A 19 0.04 5.57 -1.27
N GLU A 20 -0.26 6.61 -0.50
CA GLU A 20 -1.19 6.51 0.61
C GLU A 20 -2.55 5.95 0.16
N TYR A 21 -3.09 5.01 0.93
CA TYR A 21 -4.24 4.19 0.53
C TYR A 21 -5.41 5.04 0.01
N ASN A 22 -5.78 6.09 0.74
CA ASN A 22 -6.89 6.97 0.32
C ASN A 22 -6.62 7.65 -1.02
N MET A 23 -5.38 8.02 -1.29
CA MET A 23 -5.01 8.67 -2.55
C MET A 23 -5.07 7.67 -3.72
N PHE A 24 -4.63 6.44 -3.50
CA PHE A 24 -4.63 5.37 -4.50
C PHE A 24 -6.05 5.07 -5.01
N PHE A 25 -7.02 4.94 -4.10
CA PHE A 25 -8.40 4.60 -4.44
C PHE A 25 -9.32 5.80 -4.73
N ASN A 26 -8.87 7.04 -4.50
CA ASN A 26 -9.63 8.25 -4.81
C ASN A 26 -8.95 9.09 -5.90
N ASP A 27 -8.01 9.94 -5.52
CA ASP A 27 -7.45 10.98 -6.39
C ASP A 27 -6.66 10.42 -7.59
N LEU A 28 -6.04 9.25 -7.42
CA LEU A 28 -5.27 8.57 -8.46
C LEU A 28 -5.98 7.35 -9.04
N ARG A 29 -7.26 7.11 -8.70
CA ARG A 29 -7.99 5.90 -9.11
C ARG A 29 -8.03 5.67 -10.62
N ASP A 30 -7.94 6.73 -11.43
CA ASP A 30 -8.04 6.65 -12.88
C ASP A 30 -6.73 6.14 -13.52
N VAL A 31 -5.63 6.12 -12.76
CA VAL A 31 -4.30 5.61 -13.19
C VAL A 31 -3.80 4.46 -12.32
N CYS A 32 -4.42 4.24 -11.16
CA CYS A 32 -4.05 3.20 -10.20
C CYS A 32 -4.95 1.97 -10.35
N VAL A 33 -4.33 0.79 -10.38
CA VAL A 33 -5.00 -0.50 -10.44
C VAL A 33 -4.54 -1.34 -9.25
N PHE A 34 -5.50 -1.77 -8.43
CA PHE A 34 -5.26 -2.71 -7.35
C PHE A 34 -5.79 -4.08 -7.75
N VAL A 35 -5.11 -5.15 -7.34
CA VAL A 35 -5.53 -6.53 -7.63
C VAL A 35 -6.93 -6.85 -7.08
N ILE A 36 -7.33 -6.22 -5.97
CA ILE A 36 -8.72 -6.21 -5.52
C ILE A 36 -9.44 -5.01 -6.16
N ASP A 37 -10.36 -5.27 -7.09
CA ASP A 37 -11.14 -4.23 -7.77
C ASP A 37 -12.65 -4.30 -7.46
N ALA A 38 -13.10 -5.38 -6.82
CA ALA A 38 -14.48 -5.53 -6.40
C ALA A 38 -14.82 -4.55 -5.26
N LYS A 39 -15.87 -3.75 -5.46
CA LYS A 39 -16.29 -2.70 -4.53
C LYS A 39 -16.54 -3.21 -3.10
N ASP A 40 -17.14 -4.39 -2.97
CA ASP A 40 -17.50 -4.94 -1.66
C ASP A 40 -16.26 -5.50 -0.94
N GLU A 41 -15.31 -6.10 -1.66
CA GLU A 41 -14.02 -6.53 -1.10
C GLU A 41 -13.17 -5.33 -0.65
N LEU A 42 -13.14 -4.26 -1.45
CA LEU A 42 -12.48 -3.01 -1.06
C LEU A 42 -13.11 -2.38 0.19
N LEU A 43 -14.43 -2.48 0.36
CA LEU A 43 -15.11 -2.01 1.56
C LEU A 43 -14.69 -2.82 2.80
N GLU A 44 -14.59 -4.15 2.67
CA GLU A 44 -14.15 -5.01 3.76
C GLU A 44 -12.67 -4.80 4.11
N LEU A 45 -11.81 -4.63 3.11
CA LEU A 45 -10.41 -4.24 3.33
C LEU A 45 -10.34 -2.91 4.10
N LYS A 46 -11.11 -1.91 3.70
CA LYS A 46 -11.20 -0.63 4.42
C LYS A 46 -11.68 -0.82 5.87
N ASN A 47 -12.59 -1.75 6.13
CA ASN A 47 -13.03 -2.07 7.49
C ASN A 47 -11.88 -2.64 8.33
N VAL A 48 -11.03 -3.51 7.77
CA VAL A 48 -9.82 -4.00 8.44
C VAL A 48 -8.86 -2.85 8.78
N LEU A 49 -8.59 -1.97 7.82
CA LEU A 49 -7.71 -0.81 8.04
C LEU A 49 -8.28 0.13 9.12
N ASN A 50 -9.59 0.33 9.18
CA ASN A 50 -10.25 1.10 10.22
C ASN A 50 -10.11 0.46 11.61
N ILE A 51 -10.13 -0.87 11.71
CA ILE A 51 -9.89 -1.58 12.98
C ILE A 51 -8.46 -1.30 13.45
N ILE A 52 -7.46 -1.46 12.57
CA ILE A 52 -6.07 -1.14 12.88
C ILE A 52 -5.95 0.31 13.37
N LYS A 53 -6.53 1.27 12.63
CA LYS A 53 -6.51 2.70 12.96
C LYS A 53 -7.23 3.06 14.26
N SER A 54 -8.21 2.25 14.67
CA SER A 54 -8.94 2.46 15.93
C SER A 54 -8.11 2.08 17.16
N ILE A 55 -7.20 1.11 16.99
CA ILE A 55 -6.26 0.65 18.02
C ILE A 55 -5.04 1.57 17.97
N ASP A 56 -4.38 1.64 16.81
CA ASP A 56 -3.26 2.52 16.53
C ASP A 56 -3.68 3.74 15.71
N LYS A 57 -3.89 4.86 16.39
CA LYS A 57 -4.32 6.12 15.74
C LYS A 57 -3.27 6.70 14.80
N ASP A 58 -2.01 6.36 14.99
CA ASP A 58 -0.90 6.83 14.17
C ASP A 58 -0.61 5.89 12.99
N ALA A 59 -1.31 4.75 12.91
CA ALA A 59 -1.16 3.79 11.83
C ALA A 59 -1.38 4.43 10.46
N SER A 60 -0.51 4.15 9.50
CA SER A 60 -0.59 4.70 8.14
C SER A 60 -0.51 3.58 7.11
N PHE A 61 -1.27 3.70 6.02
CA PHE A 61 -1.45 2.63 5.06
C PHE A 61 -1.08 3.12 3.66
N PHE A 62 -0.27 2.34 2.95
CA PHE A 62 0.21 2.69 1.62
C PHE A 62 0.07 1.50 0.69
N CYS A 63 -0.32 1.74 -0.55
CA CYS A 63 -0.21 0.79 -1.64
C CYS A 63 1.24 0.78 -2.12
N CYS A 64 1.90 -0.39 -2.06
CA CYS A 64 3.26 -0.57 -2.56
C CYS A 64 3.22 -1.04 -4.01
N THR A 65 3.69 -0.21 -4.92
CA THR A 65 3.53 -0.41 -6.36
C THR A 65 4.76 -1.06 -6.96
N TYR A 66 4.65 -2.05 -7.84
CA TYR A 66 5.84 -2.67 -8.46
C TYR A 66 6.36 -1.96 -9.73
N GLY A 67 5.80 -0.79 -10.09
CA GLY A 67 6.30 0.05 -11.18
C GLY A 67 5.29 1.06 -11.70
N VAL A 68 5.77 1.92 -12.61
CA VAL A 68 4.94 2.89 -13.34
C VAL A 68 5.01 2.58 -14.83
N ASP A 69 3.96 1.98 -15.37
CA ASP A 69 3.84 1.68 -16.79
C ASP A 69 3.32 2.89 -17.57
N ARG A 70 3.82 3.05 -18.80
CA ARG A 70 3.50 4.17 -19.69
C ARG A 70 3.15 3.62 -21.06
N SER A 71 1.92 3.90 -21.47
CA SER A 71 1.43 3.59 -22.82
C SER A 71 0.85 4.87 -23.40
N ASP A 72 1.45 5.32 -24.50
CA ASP A 72 1.14 6.60 -25.16
C ASP A 72 1.24 7.80 -24.18
N ASP A 73 0.10 8.39 -23.84
CA ASP A 73 -0.05 9.52 -22.90
C ASP A 73 -0.68 9.10 -21.56
N LYS A 74 -0.82 7.79 -21.31
CA LYS A 74 -1.42 7.25 -20.09
C LYS A 74 -0.36 6.67 -19.17
N ILE A 75 -0.63 6.82 -17.88
CA ILE A 75 0.15 6.23 -16.80
C ILE A 75 -0.71 5.15 -16.15
N TYR A 76 -0.11 3.99 -15.92
CA TYR A 76 -0.72 2.89 -15.17
C TYR A 76 0.20 2.52 -14.01
N ILE A 77 -0.37 2.44 -12.80
CA ILE A 77 0.33 2.12 -11.57
C ILE A 77 -0.36 0.92 -10.94
N TYR A 78 0.35 -0.19 -10.85
CA TYR A 78 -0.22 -1.43 -10.34
C TYR A 78 0.26 -1.72 -8.93
N CYS A 79 -0.61 -2.33 -8.14
CA CYS A 79 -0.32 -2.67 -6.76
C CYS A 79 -1.12 -3.92 -6.34
N ASP A 80 -0.44 -4.80 -5.61
CA ASP A 80 -0.91 -6.06 -5.04
C ASP A 80 -0.36 -6.27 -3.62
N ASN A 81 0.12 -5.20 -2.97
CA ASN A 81 0.67 -5.21 -1.63
C ASN A 81 0.29 -3.94 -0.86
N LEU A 82 -0.03 -4.09 0.43
CA LEU A 82 -0.17 -2.98 1.35
C LEU A 82 1.06 -2.92 2.25
N PHE A 83 1.54 -1.70 2.41
CA PHE A 83 2.52 -1.32 3.40
C PHE A 83 1.78 -0.66 4.57
N ILE A 84 1.95 -1.21 5.76
CA ILE A 84 1.29 -0.79 6.98
C ILE A 84 2.37 -0.31 7.94
N LEU A 85 2.32 0.97 8.28
CA LEU A 85 3.09 1.56 9.36
C LEU A 85 2.25 1.51 10.61
N THR A 86 2.71 0.82 11.65
CA THR A 86 1.96 0.68 12.90
C THR A 86 2.88 0.29 14.06
N TYR A 87 2.43 0.44 15.31
CA TYR A 87 3.09 -0.18 16.47
C TYR A 87 2.63 -1.62 16.74
N LEU A 88 1.56 -2.08 16.09
CA LEU A 88 1.05 -3.45 16.24
C LEU A 88 2.07 -4.46 15.73
N CYS A 89 2.08 -5.65 16.32
CA CYS A 89 2.88 -6.75 15.81
C CYS A 89 2.20 -7.45 14.63
N VAL A 90 2.95 -8.28 13.90
CA VAL A 90 2.45 -8.99 12.71
C VAL A 90 1.27 -9.88 13.05
N GLU A 91 1.34 -10.60 14.17
CA GLU A 91 0.30 -11.52 14.62
C GLU A 91 -1.02 -10.79 14.90
N GLU A 92 -0.95 -9.58 15.49
CA GLU A 92 -2.14 -8.74 15.71
C GLU A 92 -2.77 -8.33 14.37
N VAL A 93 -1.95 -7.86 13.41
CA VAL A 93 -2.44 -7.46 12.09
C VAL A 93 -3.05 -8.64 11.34
N GLN A 94 -2.37 -9.80 11.31
CA GLN A 94 -2.87 -11.04 10.70
C GLN A 94 -4.22 -11.46 11.29
N SER A 95 -4.40 -11.32 12.60
CA SER A 95 -5.64 -11.70 13.27
C SER A 95 -6.86 -10.96 12.73
N PHE A 96 -6.71 -9.73 12.23
CA PHE A 96 -7.82 -8.96 11.67
C PHE A 96 -8.31 -9.49 10.32
N PHE A 97 -7.46 -10.22 9.59
CA PHE A 97 -7.82 -10.88 8.33
C PHE A 97 -8.38 -12.29 8.54
N SER A 98 -8.07 -12.94 9.67
CA SER A 98 -8.41 -14.35 9.93
C SER A 98 -9.90 -14.70 9.76
N LYS A 99 -10.82 -13.78 10.06
CA LYS A 99 -12.27 -13.99 9.89
C LYS A 99 -12.69 -14.17 8.43
N TYR A 100 -11.88 -13.69 7.48
CA TYR A 100 -12.13 -13.79 6.06
C TYR A 100 -11.53 -15.07 5.44
N ASP A 101 -10.61 -15.76 6.11
CA ASP A 101 -9.95 -16.98 5.61
C ASP A 101 -10.75 -18.27 5.89
N THR A 102 -12.09 -18.15 5.96
CA THR A 102 -12.95 -19.33 6.07
C THR A 102 -13.28 -19.89 4.69
N LEU A 103 -13.34 -21.22 4.59
CA LEU A 103 -13.71 -21.90 3.35
C LEU A 103 -15.12 -21.44 2.91
N ASN A 104 -15.23 -20.95 1.67
CA ASN A 104 -16.45 -20.35 1.08
C ASN A 104 -16.82 -18.93 1.57
N ASN A 105 -15.91 -18.20 2.21
CA ASN A 105 -16.14 -16.78 2.46
C ASN A 105 -16.13 -16.00 1.13
N PRO A 106 -17.17 -15.22 0.79
CA PRO A 106 -17.20 -14.44 -0.44
C PRO A 106 -16.16 -13.30 -0.48
N PHE A 107 -15.56 -12.94 0.66
CA PHE A 107 -14.52 -11.92 0.78
C PHE A 107 -13.14 -12.52 1.06
N ARG A 108 -12.94 -13.81 0.76
CA ARG A 108 -11.64 -14.46 0.96
C ARG A 108 -10.53 -13.75 0.18
N GLY A 109 -10.85 -13.13 -0.96
CA GLY A 109 -9.92 -12.35 -1.77
C GLY A 109 -9.31 -11.14 -1.06
N ILE A 110 -9.80 -10.72 0.11
CA ILE A 110 -9.14 -9.66 0.90
C ILE A 110 -8.04 -10.18 1.81
N VAL A 111 -7.90 -11.49 1.98
CA VAL A 111 -6.86 -12.08 2.82
C VAL A 111 -5.55 -12.08 2.03
N PRO A 112 -4.51 -11.36 2.48
CA PRO A 112 -3.21 -11.43 1.83
C PRO A 112 -2.60 -12.82 2.00
N SER A 113 -1.82 -13.27 1.02
CA SER A 113 -1.16 -14.59 1.08
C SER A 113 -0.24 -14.74 2.29
N ASP A 114 0.42 -13.66 2.69
CA ASP A 114 1.25 -13.60 3.89
C ASP A 114 1.35 -12.14 4.40
N ILE A 115 1.81 -11.96 5.64
CA ILE A 115 2.07 -10.64 6.23
C ILE A 115 3.40 -10.74 6.99
N THR A 116 4.35 -9.88 6.65
CA THR A 116 5.69 -9.92 7.22
C THR A 116 6.09 -8.58 7.82
N ILE A 117 6.92 -8.64 8.87
CA ILE A 117 7.65 -7.46 9.34
C ILE A 117 8.86 -7.26 8.44
N LEU A 118 9.00 -6.05 7.90
CA LEU A 118 10.14 -5.67 7.10
C LEU A 118 11.27 -5.20 8.00
N SER A 119 12.44 -5.81 7.81
CA SER A 119 13.67 -5.31 8.41
C SER A 119 14.15 -4.05 7.68
N ALA A 120 15.03 -3.26 8.33
CA ALA A 120 15.64 -2.10 7.69
C ALA A 120 16.34 -2.47 6.37
N ASP A 121 16.93 -3.66 6.29
CA ASP A 121 17.63 -4.15 5.11
C ASP A 121 16.65 -4.45 3.96
N ASP A 122 15.51 -5.08 4.24
CA ASP A 122 14.47 -5.36 3.22
C ASP A 122 13.93 -4.08 2.60
N ILE A 123 13.75 -3.06 3.44
CA ILE A 123 13.28 -1.74 3.05
C ILE A 123 14.30 -0.98 2.20
N THR A 124 15.60 -1.18 2.46
CA THR A 124 16.67 -0.61 1.63
C THR A 124 16.94 -1.41 0.35
N ALA A 125 16.57 -2.69 0.33
CA ALA A 125 16.69 -3.57 -0.83
C ALA A 125 15.54 -3.37 -1.84
N GLU A 126 14.39 -2.88 -1.39
CA GLU A 126 13.29 -2.47 -2.27
C GLU A 126 13.59 -1.13 -2.96
N THR A 127 13.32 -1.06 -4.27
CA THR A 127 13.50 0.10 -5.15
C THR A 127 12.54 1.26 -4.86
N ILE A 128 12.08 1.41 -3.61
CA ILE A 128 11.10 2.41 -3.20
C ILE A 128 11.73 3.80 -3.29
N LYS A 129 11.26 4.58 -4.27
CA LYS A 129 11.85 5.88 -4.57
C LYS A 129 11.22 7.01 -3.77
N CYS A 130 9.91 6.99 -3.61
CA CYS A 130 9.20 8.02 -2.87
C CYS A 130 7.88 7.55 -2.28
N VAL A 131 7.44 8.32 -1.28
CA VAL A 131 6.13 8.25 -0.67
C VAL A 131 5.27 9.41 -1.17
N ILE A 132 4.03 9.13 -1.57
CA ILE A 132 3.03 10.10 -2.00
C ILE A 132 1.89 10.08 -0.98
N TYR A 133 1.67 11.21 -0.31
CA TYR A 133 0.66 11.37 0.73
C TYR A 133 -0.64 11.96 0.18
N ASP A 134 -1.74 11.75 0.90
CA ASP A 134 -3.08 12.28 0.59
C ASP A 134 -3.12 13.82 0.46
N SER A 135 -2.29 14.51 1.24
CA SER A 135 -2.05 15.95 1.18
C SER A 135 -1.42 16.43 -0.15
N GLY A 136 -1.04 15.49 -1.01
CA GLY A 136 -0.31 15.71 -2.26
C GLY A 136 1.19 15.99 -2.06
N ILE A 137 1.68 15.87 -0.83
CA ILE A 137 3.10 15.95 -0.52
C ILE A 137 3.80 14.70 -1.07
N ILE A 138 4.96 14.90 -1.68
CA ILE A 138 5.82 13.83 -2.17
C ILE A 138 7.14 13.91 -1.45
N LYS A 139 7.58 12.79 -0.87
CA LYS A 139 8.85 12.74 -0.13
C LYS A 139 9.73 11.59 -0.58
N ASP A 140 11.03 11.80 -0.51
CA ASP A 140 12.01 10.74 -0.73
C ASP A 140 11.90 9.70 0.39
N PHE A 141 11.79 8.43 0.03
CA PHE A 141 11.51 7.37 0.98
C PHE A 141 12.62 7.21 2.02
N HIS A 142 13.89 7.16 1.58
CA HIS A 142 15.02 6.94 2.48
C HIS A 142 15.24 8.11 3.44
N LYS A 143 14.97 9.36 2.99
CA LYS A 143 15.09 10.53 3.85
C LYS A 143 14.06 10.57 4.97
N GLU A 144 12.87 10.05 4.73
CA GLU A 144 11.78 10.11 5.71
C GLU A 144 11.75 8.90 6.63
N TRP A 145 11.93 7.70 6.09
CA TRP A 145 11.61 6.46 6.81
C TRP A 145 12.77 5.49 6.93
N GLY A 146 13.94 5.81 6.35
CA GLY A 146 15.15 4.98 6.47
C GLY A 146 15.64 4.78 7.92
N THR A 147 15.10 5.53 8.90
CA THR A 147 15.54 5.52 10.31
C THR A 147 14.41 5.43 11.33
N ALA A 148 13.15 5.29 10.93
CA ALA A 148 12.01 5.34 11.88
C ALA A 148 11.89 4.05 12.72
N GLU A 149 11.76 4.15 14.05
CA GLU A 149 11.55 3.04 14.99
C GLU A 149 10.09 2.53 15.04
N ILE A 150 9.40 2.49 13.91
CA ILE A 150 8.03 1.96 13.78
C ILE A 150 8.06 0.62 13.03
N SER A 151 7.16 -0.29 13.40
CA SER A 151 6.99 -1.54 12.66
C SER A 151 6.49 -1.22 11.26
N LYS A 152 7.14 -1.84 10.29
CA LYS A 152 6.86 -1.70 8.87
C LYS A 152 6.41 -3.05 8.40
N ILE A 153 5.11 -3.21 8.25
CA ILE A 153 4.49 -4.48 7.93
C ILE A 153 4.11 -4.43 6.46
N LYS A 154 4.47 -5.46 5.70
CA LYS A 154 4.05 -5.61 4.31
C LYS A 154 3.11 -6.79 4.23
N SER A 155 1.91 -6.56 3.70
CA SER A 155 1.09 -7.67 3.23
C SER A 155 1.70 -8.15 1.92
N LEU A 156 2.03 -9.43 1.88
CA LEU A 156 2.55 -10.12 0.71
C LEU A 156 1.37 -10.59 -0.15
N LEU A 157 1.60 -10.52 -1.47
CA LEU A 157 0.77 -10.87 -2.63
C LEU A 157 -0.71 -11.20 -2.31
N TRP A 158 -1.64 -10.47 -2.91
CA TRP A 158 -2.98 -11.01 -3.15
C TRP A 158 -2.94 -11.78 -4.48
N ASP A 159 -3.07 -13.09 -4.41
CA ASP A 159 -3.04 -14.05 -5.53
C ASP A 159 -4.42 -14.40 -6.11
#